data_AF-A0A8T5TAF6-F1
#
_entry.id   AF-A0A8T5TAF6-F1
#
_cell.length_a   1.000
_cell.length_b   1.000
_cell.length_c   1.000
_cell.angle_alpha   90.00
_cell.angle_beta   90.00
_cell.angle_gamma   90.00
#
_symmetry.space_group_name_H-M   'P 1'
#
loop_
_entity.id
_entity.type
_entity.pdbx_description
1 polymer ?
#
loop_
_entity_poly.entity_id
_entity_poly.type
_entity_poly.pdbx_seq_one_letter_code
_entity_poly.pdbx_strand_id
1 'polypeptide(L)'
;MYITQKYFFFRCYHCGEWYYTNKIIKTKKCVRCNRTFQFKNATKTSRICSIKEAILIVKQLKGKREMESFSTYFILNENSSKSKIE
;
A
#
# COMPACT_ATOMS: atom_id res chain seq x y z
N MET A 1 -26.75 5.54 -10.60
CA MET A 1 -26.02 4.35 -11.08
C MET A 1 -24.52 4.59 -10.96
N TYR A 2 -23.78 3.79 -10.18
CA TYR A 2 -22.32 3.87 -10.16
C TYR A 2 -21.78 2.99 -11.29
N ILE A 3 -21.05 3.59 -12.23
CA ILE A 3 -20.40 2.84 -13.30
C ILE A 3 -19.25 2.04 -12.69
N THR A 4 -19.33 0.72 -12.81
CA THR A 4 -18.24 -0.18 -12.42
C THR A 4 -17.19 -0.23 -13.52
N GLN A 5 -15.92 -0.17 -13.15
CA GLN A 5 -14.80 -0.25 -14.09
C GLN A 5 -13.71 -1.16 -13.51
N LYS A 6 -12.83 -1.67 -14.38
CA LYS A 6 -11.65 -2.42 -13.93
C LYS A 6 -10.62 -1.44 -13.37
N TYR A 7 -10.30 -1.60 -12.10
CA TYR A 7 -9.22 -0.88 -11.44
C TYR A 7 -8.04 -1.80 -11.17
N PHE A 8 -6.84 -1.28 -11.35
CA PHE A 8 -5.59 -1.90 -10.92
C PHE A 8 -5.14 -1.24 -9.63
N PHE A 9 -4.83 -2.06 -8.63
CA PHE A 9 -4.26 -1.67 -7.34
C PHE A 9 -2.82 -2.12 -7.31
N PHE A 10 -1.90 -1.21 -7.02
CA PHE A 10 -0.48 -1.48 -7.19
C PHE A 10 0.37 -0.74 -6.17
N ARG A 11 1.54 -1.30 -5.88
CA ARG A 11 2.45 -0.79 -4.85
C ARG A 11 3.70 -0.20 -5.48
N CYS A 12 4.14 0.95 -4.98
CA CYS A 12 5.46 1.48 -5.30
C CYS A 12 6.53 0.51 -4.78
N TYR A 13 7.36 -0.04 -5.67
CA TYR A 13 8.40 -1.00 -5.27
C TYR A 13 9.58 -0.35 -4.51
N HIS A 14 9.66 0.98 -4.46
CA HIS A 14 10.69 1.67 -3.67
C HIS A 14 10.30 1.87 -2.20
N CYS A 15 9.04 2.22 -1.94
CA CYS A 15 8.62 2.64 -0.61
C CYS A 15 7.37 1.95 -0.11
N GLY A 16 6.80 1.00 -0.84
CA GLY A 16 5.63 0.24 -0.42
C GLY A 16 4.29 0.99 -0.45
N GLU A 17 4.24 2.21 -0.99
CA GLU A 17 3.00 3.00 -1.01
C GLU A 17 1.98 2.45 -2.03
N TRP A 18 0.71 2.35 -1.62
CA TRP A 18 -0.38 1.81 -2.45
C TRP A 18 -1.08 2.88 -3.27
N TYR A 19 -1.42 2.53 -4.51
CA TYR A 19 -2.11 3.36 -5.51
C TYR A 19 -3.17 2.55 -6.26
N TYR A 20 -4.07 3.25 -6.94
CA TYR A 20 -5.01 2.66 -7.89
C TYR A 20 -5.07 3.43 -9.21
N THR A 21 -5.48 2.76 -10.30
CA THR A 21 -5.73 3.37 -11.61
C THR A 21 -6.74 2.53 -12.39
N ASN A 22 -7.64 3.17 -13.15
CA ASN A 22 -8.46 2.52 -14.18
C ASN A 22 -7.88 2.67 -15.59
N LYS A 23 -6.77 3.39 -15.73
CA LYS A 23 -6.08 3.65 -17.01
C LYS A 23 -4.87 2.74 -17.17
N ILE A 24 -4.56 2.41 -18.41
CA ILE A 24 -3.29 1.79 -18.79
C ILE A 24 -2.19 2.84 -18.64
N ILE A 25 -1.24 2.60 -17.73
CA ILE A 25 -0.11 3.49 -17.48
C ILE A 25 1.20 2.73 -17.61
N LYS A 26 2.25 3.40 -18.11
CA LYS A 26 3.61 2.83 -18.20
C LYS A 26 4.42 3.11 -16.94
N THR A 27 4.27 4.31 -16.38
CA THR A 27 5.01 4.80 -15.22
C THR A 27 4.10 5.56 -14.26
N LYS A 28 4.54 5.68 -13.01
CA LYS A 28 3.87 6.50 -11.98
C LYS A 28 4.92 7.18 -11.10
N LYS A 29 4.72 8.46 -10.82
CA LYS A 29 5.46 9.18 -9.77
C LYS A 29 4.84 8.87 -8.40
N CYS A 30 5.64 8.37 -7.47
CA CYS A 30 5.23 8.11 -6.09
C CYS A 30 5.21 9.43 -5.32
N VAL A 31 4.08 9.79 -4.70
CA VAL A 31 3.97 11.03 -3.90
C VAL A 31 4.68 10.92 -2.56
N ARG A 32 4.86 9.70 -2.04
CA ARG A 32 5.52 9.46 -0.74
C ARG A 32 7.04 9.54 -0.80
N CYS A 33 7.67 8.86 -1.76
CA CYS A 33 9.14 8.83 -1.87
C CYS A 33 9.69 9.67 -3.03
N ASN A 34 8.82 10.39 -3.75
CA ASN A 34 9.14 11.24 -4.89
C ASN A 34 9.84 10.54 -6.08
N ARG A 35 10.01 9.21 -6.04
CA ARG A 35 10.59 8.42 -7.14
C ARG A 35 9.55 8.04 -8.19
N THR A 36 9.97 8.03 -9.45
CA THR A 36 9.17 7.49 -10.55
C THR A 36 9.47 6.02 -10.74
N PHE A 37 8.42 5.22 -10.97
CA PHE A 37 8.54 3.78 -11.08
C PHE A 37 7.73 3.21 -12.24
N GLN A 38 8.20 2.09 -12.81
CA GLN A 38 7.53 1.43 -13.93
C GLN A 38 6.36 0.58 -13.44
N PHE A 39 5.18 0.77 -14.03
CA PHE A 39 3.97 0.05 -13.65
C PHE A 39 4.06 -1.46 -13.92
N LYS A 40 4.79 -1.86 -14.97
CA LYS A 40 5.03 -3.29 -15.27
C LYS A 40 5.75 -4.02 -14.14
N ASN A 41 6.68 -3.35 -13.45
CA ASN A 41 7.49 -3.93 -12.37
C ASN A 41 6.80 -3.84 -10.99
N ALA A 42 5.68 -3.10 -10.89
CA ALA A 42 4.95 -3.00 -9.63
C ALA A 42 4.14 -4.28 -9.36
N THR A 43 4.17 -4.75 -8.11
CA THR A 43 3.20 -5.71 -7.58
C THR A 43 1.81 -5.12 -7.70
N LYS A 44 0.90 -5.83 -8.35
CA LYS A 44 -0.43 -5.32 -8.69
C LYS A 44 -1.49 -6.41 -8.70
N THR A 45 -2.71 -6.03 -8.36
CA THR A 45 -3.93 -6.83 -8.49
C THR A 45 -4.99 -6.01 -9.22
N SER A 46 -6.02 -6.64 -9.77
CA SER A 46 -7.11 -5.93 -10.46
C SER A 46 -8.47 -6.38 -9.97
N ARG A 47 -9.42 -5.44 -9.87
CA ARG A 47 -10.81 -5.72 -9.48
C ARG A 47 -11.76 -4.83 -10.24
N ILE A 48 -12.90 -5.38 -10.66
CA ILE A 48 -14.02 -4.59 -11.19
C ILE A 48 -14.79 -4.04 -9.99
N CYS A 49 -14.86 -2.72 -9.89
CA CYS A 49 -15.54 -2.03 -8.80
C CYS A 49 -15.90 -0.59 -9.19
N SER A 50 -16.71 0.06 -8.37
CA SER A 50 -16.95 1.50 -8.47
C SER A 50 -15.74 2.30 -7.98
N ILE A 51 -15.67 3.59 -8.35
CA ILE A 51 -14.61 4.49 -7.88
C ILE A 51 -14.60 4.62 -6.34
N LYS A 52 -15.78 4.60 -5.71
CA LYS A 52 -15.91 4.68 -4.25
C LYS A 52 -15.28 3.46 -3.57
N GLU A 53 -15.57 2.27 -4.10
CA GLU A 53 -14.96 1.03 -3.61
C GLU A 53 -13.45 1.00 -3.85
N ALA A 54 -12.96 1.47 -5.01
CA ALA A 54 -11.53 1.55 -5.27
C ALA A 54 -10.79 2.41 -4.24
N ILE A 55 -11.36 3.56 -3.86
CA ILE A 55 -10.81 4.42 -2.81
C ILE A 55 -10.79 3.69 -1.45
N LEU A 56 -11.87 3.00 -1.09
CA LEU A 56 -11.96 2.24 0.16
C LEU A 56 -10.92 1.12 0.22
N ILE A 57 -10.75 0.38 -0.87
CA ILE A 57 -9.75 -0.71 -0.97
C ILE A 57 -8.35 -0.15 -0.76
N VAL A 58 -7.98 0.96 -1.41
CA VAL A 58 -6.64 1.55 -1.20
C VAL A 58 -6.45 2.05 0.23
N LYS A 59 -7.47 2.66 0.84
CA LYS A 59 -7.40 3.08 2.25
C LYS A 59 -7.13 1.87 3.17
N GLN A 60 -7.84 0.76 2.98
CA GLN A 60 -7.62 -0.47 3.75
C GLN A 60 -6.21 -1.04 3.54
N LEU A 61 -5.72 -1.06 2.29
CA LEU A 61 -4.37 -1.54 1.97
C LEU A 61 -3.27 -0.69 2.61
N LYS A 62 -3.48 0.63 2.73
CA LYS A 62 -2.56 1.53 3.44
C LYS A 62 -2.59 1.31 4.95
N GLY A 63 -3.79 1.22 5.54
CA GLY A 63 -3.96 1.02 6.98
C GLY A 63 -3.36 -0.30 7.48
N LYS A 64 -3.47 -1.39 6.71
CA LYS A 64 -2.82 -2.68 7.06
C LYS A 64 -1.30 -2.54 7.23
N ARG A 65 -0.65 -1.74 6.37
CA ARG A 65 0.79 -1.51 6.46
C ARG A 65 1.19 -0.72 7.70
N GLU A 66 0.35 0.24 8.11
CA GLU A 66 0.59 1.01 9.33
C GLU A 66 0.45 0.12 10.57
N MET A 67 -0.55 -0.77 10.60
CA MET A 67 -0.69 -1.77 11.66
C MET A 67 0.48 -2.77 11.69
N GLU A 68 0.95 -3.26 10.55
CA GLU A 68 2.16 -4.11 10.48
C GLU A 68 3.40 -3.38 11.01
N SER A 69 3.55 -2.09 10.67
CA SER A 69 4.69 -1.28 11.14
C SER A 69 4.62 -1.02 12.65
N PHE A 70 3.41 -0.87 13.20
CA PHE A 70 3.16 -0.65 14.61
C PHE A 70 3.37 -1.92 15.46
N SER A 71 2.90 -3.07 14.96
CA SER A 71 3.09 -4.38 15.60
C SER A 71 4.58 -4.72 15.77
N THR A 72 5.39 -4.47 14.74
CA THR A 72 6.85 -4.67 14.82
C THR A 72 7.50 -3.78 15.87
N TYR A 73 7.00 -2.55 16.07
CA TYR A 73 7.53 -1.64 17.09
C TYR A 73 7.21 -2.10 18.52
N PHE A 74 6.04 -2.67 18.76
CA PHE A 74 5.69 -3.23 20.08
C PHE A 74 6.52 -4.46 20.42
N ILE A 75 6.72 -5.37 19.45
CA ILE A 75 7.51 -6.59 19.65
C ILE A 75 9.01 -6.27 19.90
N LEU A 76 9.54 -5.19 19.33
CA LEU A 76 10.92 -4.76 19.61
C LEU A 76 11.07 -4.07 20.98
N ASN A 77 10.05 -3.37 21.47
CA ASN A 77 10.09 -2.69 22.77
C ASN A 77 9.89 -3.65 23.97
N GLU A 78 9.21 -4.79 23.79
CA GLU A 78 9.12 -5.81 24.85
C GLU A 78 10.44 -6.56 25.08
N ASN A 79 11.35 -6.57 24.11
CA ASN A 79 12.66 -7.22 24.24
C ASN A 79 13.74 -6.32 24.87
N SER A 80 13.48 -5.01 25.08
CA SER A 80 14.42 -4.11 25.78
C SER A 80 14.23 -4.08 27.31
N SER A 81 13.26 -4.82 27.85
CA SER A 81 12.96 -4.84 29.31
C SER A 81 13.47 -6.10 30.04
N LYS A 82 14.30 -6.94 29.41
CA LYS A 82 14.85 -8.18 30.02
C LYS A 82 16.38 -8.19 30.14
N SER A 83 17.00 -7.05 30.41
CA SER A 83 18.42 -6.95 30.77
C SER A 83 18.63 -6.13 32.05
N LYS A 84 18.09 -6.66 33.16
CA LYS A 84 18.58 -6.46 34.53
C LYS A 84 17.85 -7.46 35.42
N ILE A 85 18.59 -8.11 36.33
CA ILE A 85 18.24 -9.30 37.14
C ILE A 85 18.61 -10.55 36.31
N GLU A 86 19.73 -11.25 36.55
CA GLU A 86 20.53 -11.51 37.77
C GLU A 86 22.05 -11.38 37.52
#